data_AF-A0A947EIF9-F1
#
_entry.id   AF-A0A947EIF9-F1
#
_cell.length_a   1.000
_cell.length_b   1.000
_cell.length_c   1.000
_cell.angle_alpha   90.00
_cell.angle_beta   90.00
_cell.angle_gamma   90.00
#
_symmetry.space_group_name_H-M   'P 1'
#
loop_
_entity.id
_entity.type
_entity.pdbx_description
1 polymer ?
#
loop_
_entity_poly.entity_id
_entity_poly.type
_entity_poly.pdbx_seq_one_letter_code
_entity_poly.pdbx_strand_id
1 'polypeptide(L)'
;MSTGKTANYIKYAIGEILLVVVGILIALSVNNWNQERISSKRETVILKSLKSELITNLKELRYDLKSYQYIYQSTLDVYSYIQNKPEVVDSMYEDFYNCVGFNYFFPKTSTYETLKSGKMELIKSDSLKEIITDIYESDFKRILDKVETRRNAARLLFPYYQSHFKTVFSEKIDSIDLRKKFVRKLGIPNNYNFVINDPEFETLIVEAIGGRLNFLSGYKNSIKDVESCLNKIDDYLNE
;
A
#
# COMPACT_ATOMS: atom_id res chain seq x y z
N MET A 1 -81.87 26.88 4.57
CA MET A 1 -80.42 27.13 4.45
C MET A 1 -79.81 25.96 3.69
N SER A 2 -79.08 26.25 2.61
CA SER A 2 -78.66 25.29 1.58
C SER A 2 -77.48 24.41 2.03
N THR A 3 -77.78 23.32 2.72
CA THR A 3 -76.77 22.38 3.25
C THR A 3 -76.12 21.47 2.18
N GLY A 4 -76.68 21.41 0.96
CA GLY A 4 -76.14 20.57 -0.13
C GLY A 4 -75.06 21.21 -1.01
N LYS A 5 -74.96 22.55 -1.07
CA LYS A 5 -73.97 23.24 -1.93
C LYS A 5 -72.58 23.28 -1.30
N THR A 6 -72.48 23.55 0.00
CA THR A 6 -71.21 23.65 0.73
C THR A 6 -70.44 22.32 0.76
N ALA A 7 -71.14 21.19 0.87
CA ALA A 7 -70.53 19.85 0.85
C ALA A 7 -69.90 19.51 -0.51
N ASN A 8 -70.46 20.02 -1.61
CA ASN A 8 -69.88 19.81 -2.95
C ASN A 8 -68.60 20.63 -3.13
N TYR A 9 -68.57 21.90 -2.72
CA TYR A 9 -67.35 22.73 -2.78
C TYR A 9 -66.19 22.14 -1.96
N ILE A 10 -66.48 21.56 -0.79
CA ILE A 10 -65.45 20.91 0.04
C ILE A 10 -64.85 19.67 -0.65
N LYS A 11 -65.68 18.84 -1.31
CA LYS A 11 -65.19 17.67 -2.06
C LYS A 11 -64.29 18.08 -3.22
N TYR A 12 -64.64 19.14 -3.95
CA TYR A 12 -63.82 19.65 -5.05
C TYR A 12 -62.50 20.24 -4.53
N ALA A 13 -62.51 21.00 -3.43
CA ALA A 13 -61.30 21.55 -2.83
C ALA A 13 -60.34 20.46 -2.30
N ILE A 14 -60.87 19.39 -1.69
CA ILE A 14 -60.06 18.23 -1.28
C ILE A 14 -59.44 17.52 -2.48
N GLY A 15 -60.22 17.34 -3.57
CA GLY A 15 -59.73 16.76 -4.81
C GLY A 15 -58.58 17.57 -5.42
N GLU A 16 -58.71 18.90 -5.43
CA GLU A 16 -57.68 19.82 -5.93
C GLU A 16 -56.40 19.76 -5.08
N ILE A 17 -56.52 19.77 -3.75
CA ILE A 17 -55.37 19.62 -2.84
C ILE A 17 -54.67 18.27 -3.07
N LEU A 18 -55.41 17.17 -3.18
CA LEU A 18 -54.84 15.86 -3.44
C LEU A 18 -54.10 15.82 -4.79
N LEU A 19 -54.66 16.44 -5.83
CA LEU A 19 -54.04 16.50 -7.16
C LEU A 19 -52.74 17.31 -7.13
N VAL A 20 -52.72 18.45 -6.43
CA VAL A 20 -51.51 19.26 -6.21
C VAL A 20 -50.46 18.48 -5.42
N VAL A 21 -50.86 17.79 -4.33
CA VAL A 21 -49.95 16.98 -3.50
C VAL A 21 -49.34 15.84 -4.32
N VAL A 22 -50.14 15.11 -5.10
CA VAL A 22 -49.64 14.06 -6.00
C VAL A 22 -48.66 14.64 -7.02
N GLY A 23 -48.95 15.81 -7.60
CA GLY A 23 -48.04 16.51 -8.50
C GLY A 23 -46.69 16.83 -7.86
N ILE A 24 -46.69 17.36 -6.64
CA ILE A 24 -45.46 17.66 -5.87
C ILE A 24 -44.69 16.38 -5.55
N LEU A 25 -45.37 15.32 -5.12
CA LEU A 25 -44.72 14.04 -4.79
C LEU A 25 -44.08 13.39 -6.01
N ILE A 26 -44.72 13.43 -7.18
CA ILE A 26 -44.15 12.93 -8.44
C ILE A 26 -42.92 13.77 -8.82
N ALA A 27 -43.01 15.10 -8.74
CA ALA A 27 -41.88 15.98 -9.05
C ALA A 27 -40.68 15.72 -8.13
N LEU A 28 -40.91 15.59 -6.82
CA LEU A 28 -39.88 15.22 -5.85
C LEU A 28 -39.29 13.84 -6.13
N SER A 29 -40.12 12.84 -6.46
CA SER A 29 -39.67 11.48 -6.78
C SER A 29 -38.78 11.45 -8.02
N VAL A 30 -39.17 12.14 -9.09
CA VAL A 30 -38.36 12.24 -10.33
C VAL A 30 -37.03 12.96 -10.05
N ASN A 31 -37.04 14.02 -9.24
CA ASN A 31 -35.82 14.72 -8.86
C ASN A 31 -34.89 13.82 -8.03
N ASN A 32 -35.42 13.12 -7.02
CA ASN A 32 -34.63 12.20 -6.19
C ASN A 32 -34.02 11.08 -7.03
N TRP A 33 -34.80 10.46 -7.93
CA TRP A 33 -34.29 9.42 -8.84
C TRP A 33 -33.16 9.94 -9.75
N ASN A 34 -33.29 11.16 -10.29
CA ASN A 34 -32.20 11.75 -11.09
C ASN A 34 -30.95 12.04 -10.25
N GLN A 35 -31.10 12.52 -9.00
CA GLN A 35 -29.97 12.73 -8.09
C GLN A 35 -29.28 11.41 -7.73
N GLU A 36 -30.05 10.36 -7.44
CA GLU A 36 -29.52 9.01 -7.18
C GLU A 36 -28.75 8.47 -8.39
N ARG A 37 -29.29 8.61 -9.61
CA ARG A 37 -28.60 8.21 -10.85
C ARG A 37 -27.28 8.94 -11.03
N ILE A 38 -27.25 10.25 -10.77
CA ILE A 38 -26.02 11.06 -10.87
C ILE A 38 -25.02 10.63 -9.78
N SER A 39 -25.49 10.37 -8.56
CA SER A 39 -24.68 9.91 -7.43
C SER A 39 -24.04 8.55 -7.74
N SER A 40 -24.82 7.56 -8.19
CA SER A 40 -24.32 6.24 -8.59
C SER A 40 -23.27 6.34 -9.71
N LYS A 41 -23.47 7.22 -10.70
CA LYS A 41 -22.46 7.42 -11.75
C LYS A 41 -21.15 7.98 -11.21
N ARG A 42 -21.21 8.91 -10.24
CA ARG A 42 -20.00 9.47 -9.58
C ARG A 42 -19.30 8.42 -8.72
N GLU A 43 -20.06 7.60 -8.01
CA GLU A 43 -19.57 6.46 -7.24
C GLU A 43 -18.81 5.47 -8.13
N THR A 44 -19.40 5.04 -9.25
CA THR A 44 -18.72 4.15 -10.21
C THR A 44 -17.41 4.75 -10.72
N VAL A 45 -17.41 6.05 -11.06
CA VAL A 45 -16.20 6.72 -11.55
C VAL A 45 -15.11 6.75 -10.48
N ILE A 46 -15.44 7.11 -9.23
CA ILE A 46 -14.44 7.20 -8.17
C ILE A 46 -13.92 5.82 -7.76
N LEU A 47 -14.77 4.79 -7.72
CA LEU A 47 -14.35 3.41 -7.43
C LEU A 47 -13.43 2.86 -8.53
N LYS A 48 -13.69 3.16 -9.81
CA LYS A 48 -12.78 2.79 -10.91
C LYS A 48 -11.43 3.49 -10.82
N SER A 49 -11.42 4.78 -10.47
CA SER A 49 -10.17 5.51 -10.23
C SER A 49 -9.39 4.91 -9.05
N LEU A 50 -10.08 4.59 -7.96
CA LEU A 50 -9.47 4.00 -6.77
C LEU A 50 -8.92 2.60 -7.06
N LYS A 51 -9.66 1.78 -7.82
CA LYS A 51 -9.19 0.49 -8.32
C LYS A 51 -7.87 0.64 -9.10
N SER A 52 -7.79 1.60 -10.01
CA SER A 52 -6.58 1.87 -10.79
C SER A 52 -5.39 2.27 -9.90
N GLU A 53 -5.64 3.10 -8.89
CA GLU A 53 -4.65 3.50 -7.89
C GLU A 53 -4.16 2.29 -7.07
N LEU A 54 -5.09 1.50 -6.53
CA LEU A 54 -4.79 0.28 -5.76
C LEU A 54 -4.03 -0.77 -6.58
N ILE A 55 -4.35 -0.94 -7.87
CA ILE A 55 -3.57 -1.81 -8.77
C ILE A 55 -2.12 -1.33 -8.90
N THR A 56 -1.92 -0.01 -8.94
CA THR A 56 -0.57 0.55 -9.00
C THR A 56 0.18 0.31 -7.70
N ASN A 57 -0.47 0.60 -6.56
CA ASN A 57 0.08 0.34 -5.22
C ASN A 57 0.41 -1.13 -5.01
N LEU A 58 -0.44 -2.05 -5.50
CA LEU A 58 -0.19 -3.49 -5.43
C LEU A 58 1.07 -3.90 -6.20
N LYS A 59 1.32 -3.29 -7.37
CA LYS A 59 2.54 -3.56 -8.15
C LYS A 59 3.78 -3.09 -7.40
N GLU A 60 3.73 -1.91 -6.79
CA GLU A 60 4.82 -1.35 -5.98
C GLU A 60 5.09 -2.21 -4.74
N LEU A 61 4.04 -2.58 -3.98
CA LEU A 61 4.16 -3.47 -2.83
C LEU A 61 4.82 -4.81 -3.19
N ARG A 62 4.44 -5.41 -4.33
CA ARG A 62 5.02 -6.68 -4.79
C ARG A 62 6.48 -6.52 -5.23
N TYR A 63 6.81 -5.41 -5.88
CA TYR A 63 8.18 -5.08 -6.26
C TYR A 63 9.08 -4.93 -5.02
N ASP A 64 8.62 -4.15 -4.05
CA ASP A 64 9.34 -3.91 -2.81
C ASP A 64 9.45 -5.16 -1.96
N LEU A 65 8.39 -5.98 -1.87
CA LEU A 65 8.43 -7.27 -1.18
C LEU A 65 9.55 -8.14 -1.75
N LYS A 66 9.62 -8.27 -3.09
CA LYS A 66 10.66 -9.06 -3.76
C LYS A 66 12.05 -8.52 -3.45
N SER A 67 12.22 -7.20 -3.46
CA SER A 67 13.48 -6.57 -3.11
C SER A 67 13.86 -6.83 -1.65
N TYR A 68 12.92 -6.67 -0.71
CA TYR A 68 13.15 -6.95 0.70
C TYR A 68 13.48 -8.42 0.97
N GLN A 69 12.89 -9.35 0.23
CA GLN A 69 13.22 -10.78 0.34
C GLN A 69 14.67 -11.04 -0.05
N TYR A 70 15.14 -10.45 -1.14
CA TYR A 70 16.54 -10.54 -1.54
C TYR A 70 17.47 -9.96 -0.48
N ILE A 71 17.15 -8.77 0.04
CA ILE A 71 18.00 -8.16 1.06
C ILE A 71 17.98 -8.96 2.38
N TYR A 72 16.82 -9.49 2.76
CA TYR A 72 16.69 -10.36 3.93
C TYR A 72 17.55 -11.62 3.78
N GLN A 73 17.57 -12.23 2.59
CA GLN A 73 18.43 -13.37 2.31
C GLN A 73 19.91 -13.03 2.47
N SER A 74 20.39 -11.93 1.85
CA SER A 74 21.78 -11.47 2.06
C SER A 74 22.11 -11.21 3.53
N THR A 75 21.15 -10.76 4.34
CA THR A 75 21.37 -10.55 5.78
C THR A 75 21.51 -11.89 6.52
N LEU A 76 20.74 -12.92 6.15
CA LEU A 76 20.89 -14.28 6.67
C LEU A 76 22.22 -14.91 6.24
N ASP A 77 22.64 -14.66 5.00
CA ASP A 77 23.92 -15.17 4.48
C ASP A 77 25.09 -14.54 5.24
N VAL A 78 25.05 -13.23 5.49
CA VAL A 78 26.04 -12.54 6.35
C VAL A 78 26.06 -13.13 7.77
N TYR A 79 24.90 -13.42 8.36
CA TYR A 79 24.84 -14.10 9.65
C TYR A 79 25.51 -15.48 9.60
N SER A 80 25.26 -16.25 8.54
CA SER A 80 25.93 -17.54 8.31
C SER A 80 27.45 -17.41 8.22
N TYR A 81 27.96 -16.33 7.63
CA TYR A 81 29.41 -16.08 7.55
C TYR A 81 30.02 -15.83 8.94
N ILE A 82 29.31 -15.12 9.80
CA ILE A 82 29.73 -14.87 11.19
C ILE A 82 29.80 -16.19 11.98
N GLN A 83 28.80 -17.08 11.81
CA GLN A 83 28.76 -18.36 12.53
C GLN A 83 29.81 -19.35 12.02
N ASN A 84 29.93 -19.48 10.70
CA ASN A 84 30.73 -20.54 10.08
C ASN A 84 32.17 -20.12 9.76
N LYS A 85 32.44 -18.82 9.74
CA LYS A 85 33.77 -18.22 9.48
C LYS A 85 34.46 -18.79 8.23
N PRO A 86 33.78 -18.83 7.07
CA PRO A 86 34.37 -19.35 5.85
C PRO A 86 35.54 -18.46 5.40
N GLU A 87 36.40 -18.97 4.52
CA GLU A 87 37.30 -18.11 3.76
C GLU A 87 36.49 -17.13 2.89
N VAL A 88 36.99 -15.92 2.74
CA VAL A 88 36.31 -14.88 1.96
C VAL A 88 36.30 -15.23 0.47
N VAL A 89 35.12 -15.14 -0.15
CA VAL A 89 34.94 -15.33 -1.60
C VAL A 89 34.13 -14.18 -2.21
N ASP A 90 34.33 -13.91 -3.50
CA ASP A 90 33.80 -12.71 -4.17
C ASP A 90 32.27 -12.55 -4.07
N SER A 91 31.51 -13.65 -4.02
CA SER A 91 30.05 -13.58 -3.89
C SER A 91 29.60 -12.93 -2.57
N MET A 92 30.40 -13.07 -1.50
CA MET A 92 30.06 -12.54 -0.18
C MET A 92 30.02 -11.00 -0.16
N TYR A 93 30.79 -10.34 -1.04
CA TYR A 93 30.79 -8.89 -1.11
C TYR A 93 29.45 -8.32 -1.61
N GLU A 94 28.71 -9.08 -2.41
CA GLU A 94 27.35 -8.70 -2.80
C GLU A 94 26.44 -8.72 -1.56
N ASP A 95 26.54 -9.77 -0.74
CA ASP A 95 25.74 -9.91 0.48
C ASP A 95 26.07 -8.86 1.54
N PHE A 96 27.34 -8.52 1.74
CA PHE A 96 27.75 -7.43 2.63
C PHE A 96 27.26 -6.05 2.18
N TYR A 97 27.21 -5.78 0.87
CA TYR A 97 26.61 -4.54 0.37
C TYR A 97 25.09 -4.56 0.53
N ASN A 98 24.46 -5.69 0.20
CA ASN A 98 23.02 -5.79 0.22
C ASN A 98 22.47 -5.77 1.64
N CYS A 99 23.13 -6.38 2.63
CA CYS A 99 22.60 -6.45 3.99
C CYS A 99 22.37 -5.07 4.64
N VAL A 100 22.99 -4.00 4.12
CA VAL A 100 22.73 -2.59 4.52
C VAL A 100 21.77 -1.85 3.59
N GLY A 101 21.24 -2.53 2.58
CA GLY A 101 20.28 -2.02 1.63
C GLY A 101 18.93 -1.74 2.26
N PHE A 102 18.29 -0.69 1.75
CA PHE A 102 16.97 -0.21 2.14
C PHE A 102 16.17 0.15 0.91
N ASN A 103 14.94 -0.33 0.85
CA ASN A 103 13.91 0.14 -0.06
C ASN A 103 12.66 0.44 0.76
N TYR A 104 11.74 1.25 0.25
CA TYR A 104 10.49 1.48 0.92
C TYR A 104 9.37 1.82 -0.04
N PHE A 105 8.17 1.52 0.41
CA PHE A 105 6.93 1.72 -0.31
C PHE A 105 6.51 3.19 -0.32
N PHE A 106 6.00 3.65 -1.46
CA PHE A 106 5.48 4.99 -1.64
C PHE A 106 4.10 4.95 -2.28
N PRO A 107 3.02 4.82 -1.49
CA PRO A 107 1.68 4.66 -2.06
C PRO A 107 1.28 5.88 -2.88
N LYS A 108 0.63 5.62 -4.02
CA LYS A 108 -0.24 6.61 -4.66
C LYS A 108 -1.50 6.78 -3.81
N THR A 109 -1.80 8.02 -3.46
CA THR A 109 -2.94 8.35 -2.58
C THR A 109 -3.90 9.38 -3.17
N SER A 110 -3.66 9.87 -4.38
CA SER A 110 -4.40 11.00 -4.97
C SER A 110 -5.93 10.83 -4.97
N THR A 111 -6.41 9.64 -5.31
CA THR A 111 -7.84 9.33 -5.36
C THR A 111 -8.39 9.18 -3.95
N TYR A 112 -7.64 8.49 -3.09
CA TYR A 112 -8.01 8.34 -1.69
C TYR A 112 -8.06 9.67 -0.93
N GLU A 113 -7.11 10.59 -1.13
CA GLU A 113 -7.13 11.93 -0.53
C GLU A 113 -8.35 12.74 -1.01
N THR A 114 -8.77 12.54 -2.26
CA THR A 114 -10.00 13.13 -2.79
C THR A 114 -11.26 12.58 -2.09
N LEU A 115 -11.27 11.30 -1.72
CA LEU A 115 -12.34 10.69 -0.92
C LEU A 115 -12.32 11.23 0.52
N LYS A 116 -11.14 11.24 1.14
CA LYS A 116 -10.90 11.70 2.52
C LYS A 116 -11.29 13.16 2.73
N SER A 117 -11.10 14.02 1.74
CA SER A 117 -11.44 15.46 1.79
C SER A 117 -12.95 15.78 1.71
N GLY A 118 -13.82 14.79 1.88
CA GLY A 118 -15.28 14.99 2.00
C GLY A 118 -16.11 14.30 0.92
N LYS A 119 -15.54 13.38 0.14
CA LYS A 119 -16.26 12.60 -0.87
C LYS A 119 -16.46 11.13 -0.49
N MET A 120 -16.09 10.74 0.74
CA MET A 120 -16.31 9.37 1.23
C MET A 120 -17.78 8.97 1.19
N GLU A 121 -18.69 9.92 1.42
CA GLU A 121 -20.15 9.73 1.34
C GLU A 121 -20.66 9.36 -0.07
N LEU A 122 -19.83 9.51 -1.12
CA LEU A 122 -20.19 9.01 -2.45
C LEU A 122 -20.19 7.49 -2.51
N ILE A 123 -19.45 6.80 -1.63
CA ILE A 123 -19.41 5.34 -1.57
C ILE A 123 -20.52 4.89 -0.63
N LYS A 124 -21.55 4.25 -1.19
CA LYS A 124 -22.74 3.82 -0.44
C LYS A 124 -22.44 2.61 0.44
N SER A 125 -21.54 1.73 0.00
CA SER A 125 -21.17 0.54 0.75
C SER A 125 -20.26 0.90 1.94
N ASP A 126 -20.80 0.76 3.16
CA ASP A 126 -20.02 0.94 4.39
C ASP A 126 -18.83 -0.03 4.47
N SER A 127 -19.00 -1.26 4.01
CA SER A 127 -17.90 -2.24 3.97
C SER A 127 -16.78 -1.83 3.01
N LEU A 128 -17.10 -1.18 1.89
CA LEU A 128 -16.07 -0.62 1.00
C LEU A 128 -15.36 0.56 1.65
N LYS A 129 -16.10 1.49 2.29
CA LYS A 129 -15.50 2.63 2.99
C LYS A 129 -14.51 2.18 4.06
N GLU A 130 -14.87 1.17 4.86
CA GLU A 130 -14.04 0.61 5.92
C GLU A 130 -12.74 0.03 5.36
N ILE A 131 -12.80 -0.92 4.42
CA ILE A 131 -11.59 -1.56 3.88
C ILE A 131 -10.69 -0.58 3.13
N ILE A 132 -11.26 0.39 2.42
CA ILE A 132 -10.50 1.45 1.76
C ILE A 132 -9.77 2.28 2.81
N THR A 133 -10.47 2.70 3.88
CA THR A 133 -9.86 3.50 4.94
C THR A 133 -8.75 2.73 5.66
N ASP A 134 -8.97 1.45 5.98
CA ASP A 134 -7.98 0.61 6.66
C ASP A 134 -6.69 0.45 5.84
N ILE A 135 -6.81 0.21 4.54
CA ILE A 135 -5.63 0.07 3.67
C ILE A 135 -4.75 1.32 3.73
N TYR A 136 -5.35 2.51 3.60
CA TYR A 136 -4.60 3.75 3.47
C TYR A 136 -4.15 4.33 4.83
N GLU A 137 -5.02 4.31 5.84
CA GLU A 137 -4.75 4.94 7.14
C GLU A 137 -4.06 4.00 8.13
N SER A 138 -4.22 2.68 7.97
CA SER A 138 -3.66 1.68 8.89
C SER A 138 -2.52 0.90 8.23
N ASP A 139 -2.78 0.21 7.12
CA ASP A 139 -1.82 -0.75 6.57
C ASP A 139 -0.62 -0.07 5.93
N PHE A 140 -0.86 0.84 4.98
CA PHE A 140 0.21 1.60 4.33
C PHE A 140 0.98 2.43 5.34
N LYS A 141 0.27 3.10 6.25
CA LYS A 141 0.88 3.88 7.33
C LYS A 141 1.77 3.03 8.23
N ARG A 142 1.35 1.82 8.59
CA ARG A 142 2.17 0.91 9.42
C ARG A 142 3.46 0.47 8.73
N ILE A 143 3.49 0.39 7.41
CA ILE A 143 4.74 0.15 6.66
C ILE A 143 5.63 1.40 6.70
N LEU A 144 5.05 2.57 6.42
CA LEU A 144 5.77 3.85 6.38
C LEU A 144 6.35 4.26 7.73
N ASP A 145 5.56 4.16 8.81
CA ASP A 145 5.99 4.54 10.16
C ASP A 145 7.17 3.70 10.65
N LYS A 146 7.31 2.45 10.17
CA LYS A 146 8.44 1.58 10.53
C LYS A 146 9.77 2.07 9.96
N VAL A 147 9.77 2.85 8.88
CA VAL A 147 10.98 3.35 8.21
C VAL A 147 11.86 4.16 9.16
N GLU A 148 11.25 4.96 10.04
CA GLU A 148 11.97 5.84 10.97
C GLU A 148 12.30 5.17 12.31
N THR A 149 11.89 3.92 12.52
CA THR A 149 12.12 3.22 13.79
C THR A 149 13.54 2.65 13.88
N ARG A 150 14.00 2.42 15.11
CA ARG A 150 15.23 1.65 15.36
C ARG A 150 15.20 0.22 14.79
N ARG A 151 14.02 -0.28 14.40
CA ARG A 151 13.86 -1.59 13.76
C ARG A 151 14.19 -1.56 12.26
N ASN A 152 14.48 -0.39 11.70
CA ASN A 152 15.01 -0.29 10.34
C ASN A 152 16.45 -0.80 10.31
N ALA A 153 16.63 -2.00 9.73
CA ALA A 153 17.90 -2.69 9.61
C ALA A 153 18.99 -1.84 8.94
N ALA A 154 18.66 -1.08 7.90
CA ALA A 154 19.65 -0.25 7.23
C ALA A 154 20.10 0.91 8.12
N ARG A 155 19.17 1.57 8.82
CA ARG A 155 19.51 2.62 9.78
C ARG A 155 20.40 2.11 10.91
N LEU A 156 20.18 0.87 11.34
CA LEU A 156 20.98 0.20 12.35
C LEU A 156 22.39 -0.18 11.85
N LEU A 157 22.48 -0.78 10.66
CA LEU A 157 23.73 -1.33 10.12
C LEU A 157 24.62 -0.30 9.43
N PHE A 158 24.04 0.77 8.87
CA PHE A 158 24.79 1.70 8.01
C PHE A 158 25.95 2.41 8.71
N PRO A 159 25.84 2.87 9.97
CA PRO A 159 26.98 3.46 10.69
C PRO A 159 28.16 2.49 10.81
N TYR A 160 27.91 1.24 11.22
CA TYR A 160 28.93 0.21 11.29
C TYR A 160 29.53 -0.07 9.90
N TYR A 161 28.68 -0.20 8.88
CA TYR A 161 29.12 -0.44 7.51
C TYR A 161 30.06 0.66 7.00
N GLN A 162 29.77 1.94 7.27
CA GLN A 162 30.62 3.05 6.85
C GLN A 162 32.02 3.01 7.48
N SER A 163 32.13 2.53 8.72
CA SER A 163 33.41 2.43 9.43
C SER A 163 34.22 1.20 9.01
N HIS A 164 33.56 0.10 8.66
CA HIS A 164 34.21 -1.20 8.48
C HIS A 164 34.23 -1.73 7.05
N PHE A 165 33.60 -1.05 6.08
CA PHE A 165 33.52 -1.51 4.70
C PHE A 165 33.81 -0.40 3.69
N LYS A 166 34.29 -0.81 2.51
CA LYS A 166 34.41 0.00 1.31
C LYS A 166 33.42 -0.50 0.26
N THR A 167 32.63 0.43 -0.28
CA THR A 167 31.79 0.12 -1.46
C THR A 167 32.59 0.31 -2.74
N VAL A 168 32.59 -0.70 -3.62
CA VAL A 168 33.17 -0.60 -4.96
C VAL A 168 32.14 -0.96 -6.02
N PHE A 169 32.29 -0.37 -7.20
CA PHE A 169 31.53 -0.75 -8.38
C PHE A 169 32.26 -1.88 -9.12
N SER A 170 31.50 -2.91 -9.51
CA SER A 170 31.98 -3.98 -10.38
C SER A 170 31.06 -4.08 -11.59
N GLU A 171 31.65 -4.02 -12.78
CA GLU A 171 30.93 -4.29 -14.02
C GLU A 171 30.86 -5.80 -14.22
N LYS A 172 29.65 -6.36 -14.20
CA LYS A 172 29.41 -7.73 -14.64
C LYS A 172 28.79 -7.69 -16.02
N ILE A 173 29.46 -8.32 -16.97
CA ILE A 173 28.92 -8.56 -18.31
C ILE A 173 27.85 -9.66 -18.17
N ASP A 174 26.66 -9.42 -18.71
CA ASP A 174 25.63 -10.44 -18.79
C ASP A 174 26.16 -11.60 -19.67
N SER A 175 26.20 -12.80 -19.09
CA SER A 175 26.73 -13.99 -19.76
C SER A 175 25.92 -14.42 -20.99
N ILE A 176 24.66 -13.95 -21.10
CA ILE A 176 23.73 -14.27 -22.18
C ILE A 176 23.68 -13.13 -23.20
N ASP A 177 23.78 -11.87 -22.76
CA ASP A 177 23.82 -10.70 -23.63
C ASP A 177 25.02 -9.80 -23.30
N LEU A 178 26.16 -10.06 -23.95
CA LEU A 178 27.44 -9.36 -23.70
C LEU A 178 27.38 -7.83 -23.89
N ARG A 179 26.28 -7.28 -24.44
CA ARG A 179 26.04 -5.84 -24.58
C ARG A 179 25.38 -5.22 -23.34
N LYS A 180 24.80 -6.04 -22.45
CA LYS A 180 24.24 -5.61 -21.17
C LYS A 180 25.32 -5.67 -20.09
N LYS A 181 25.72 -4.49 -19.64
CA LYS A 181 26.55 -4.32 -18.45
C LYS A 181 25.64 -4.09 -17.24
N PHE A 182 25.76 -4.94 -16.23
CA PHE A 182 25.17 -4.68 -14.92
C PHE A 182 26.25 -4.13 -14.00
N VAL A 183 26.01 -2.93 -13.49
CA VAL A 183 26.83 -2.36 -12.44
C VAL A 183 26.34 -2.95 -11.12
N ARG A 184 27.17 -3.76 -10.47
CA ARG A 184 26.95 -4.25 -9.11
C ARG A 184 27.76 -3.40 -8.14
N LYS A 185 27.23 -3.24 -6.94
CA LYS A 185 27.96 -2.65 -5.82
C LYS A 185 28.37 -3.78 -4.88
N LEU A 186 29.63 -3.75 -4.46
CA LEU A 186 30.23 -4.75 -3.60
C LEU A 186 30.71 -4.08 -2.32
N GLY A 187 30.42 -4.68 -1.18
CA GLY A 187 30.79 -4.23 0.16
C GLY A 187 32.00 -5.02 0.61
N ILE A 188 33.18 -4.44 0.43
CA ILE A 188 34.45 -5.07 0.78
C ILE A 188 34.76 -4.74 2.25
N PRO A 189 34.84 -5.72 3.16
CA PRO A 189 35.27 -5.46 4.53
C PRO A 189 36.70 -4.90 4.54
N ASN A 190 36.94 -3.84 5.30
CA ASN A 190 38.27 -3.27 5.51
C ASN A 190 39.21 -4.30 6.17
N ASN A 191 38.65 -5.14 7.04
CA ASN A 191 39.30 -6.31 7.62
C ASN A 191 38.24 -7.41 7.83
N TYR A 192 38.22 -8.40 6.94
CA TYR A 192 37.23 -9.49 6.98
C TYR A 192 37.27 -10.25 8.31
N ASN A 193 38.46 -10.67 8.74
CA ASN A 193 38.64 -11.44 9.98
C ASN A 193 38.18 -10.67 11.22
N PHE A 194 38.35 -9.35 11.26
CA PHE A 194 37.81 -8.52 12.33
C PHE A 194 36.28 -8.54 12.32
N VAL A 195 35.66 -8.19 11.19
CA VAL A 195 34.21 -8.04 11.04
C VAL A 195 33.45 -9.32 11.41
N ILE A 196 33.87 -10.48 10.92
CA ILE A 196 33.15 -11.75 11.20
C ILE A 196 33.34 -12.27 12.63
N ASN A 197 34.27 -11.71 13.39
CA ASN A 197 34.50 -12.07 14.80
C ASN A 197 34.07 -10.95 15.77
N ASP A 198 33.49 -9.86 15.27
CA ASP A 198 33.08 -8.71 16.07
C ASP A 198 31.68 -8.94 16.68
N PRO A 199 31.56 -9.01 18.02
CA PRO A 199 30.27 -9.20 18.68
C PRO A 199 29.28 -8.06 18.43
N GLU A 200 29.77 -6.84 18.18
CA GLU A 200 28.91 -5.71 17.81
C GLU A 200 28.23 -5.98 16.46
N PHE A 201 29.01 -6.40 15.46
CA PHE A 201 28.47 -6.71 14.14
C PHE A 201 27.45 -7.85 14.17
N GLU A 202 27.75 -8.92 14.91
CA GLU A 202 26.82 -10.04 15.10
C GLU A 202 25.50 -9.57 15.70
N THR A 203 25.55 -8.74 16.75
CA THR A 203 24.35 -8.17 17.38
C THR A 203 23.54 -7.34 16.40
N LEU A 204 24.19 -6.46 15.63
CA LEU A 204 23.52 -5.62 14.63
C LEU A 204 22.86 -6.45 13.54
N ILE A 205 23.50 -7.54 13.09
CA ILE A 205 22.95 -8.45 12.07
C ILE A 205 21.73 -9.20 12.60
N VAL A 206 21.77 -9.71 13.83
CA VAL A 206 20.64 -10.41 14.46
C VAL A 206 19.43 -9.46 14.61
N GLU A 207 19.65 -8.23 15.08
CA GLU A 207 18.59 -7.21 15.17
C GLU A 207 18.05 -6.84 13.78
N ALA A 208 18.91 -6.74 12.78
CA ALA A 208 18.52 -6.48 11.39
C ALA A 208 17.63 -7.59 10.81
N ILE A 209 17.92 -8.86 11.09
CA ILE A 209 17.06 -10.00 10.68
C ILE A 209 15.64 -9.81 11.23
N GLY A 210 15.53 -9.53 12.53
CA GLY A 210 14.23 -9.29 13.18
C GLY A 210 13.49 -8.08 12.60
N GLY A 211 14.20 -6.97 12.36
CA GLY A 211 13.67 -5.79 11.70
C GLY A 211 13.11 -6.09 10.30
N ARG A 212 13.88 -6.78 9.47
CA ARG A 212 13.50 -7.14 8.09
C ARG A 212 12.30 -8.09 8.03
N LEU A 213 12.23 -9.08 8.93
CA LEU A 213 11.06 -9.96 9.05
C LEU A 213 9.77 -9.17 9.30
N ASN A 214 9.83 -8.13 10.14
CA ASN A 214 8.68 -7.28 10.43
C ASN A 214 8.22 -6.44 9.23
N PHE A 215 9.14 -6.04 8.34
CA PHE A 215 8.79 -5.38 7.07
C PHE A 215 8.19 -6.38 6.09
N LEU A 216 8.81 -7.55 5.92
CA LEU A 216 8.31 -8.62 5.04
C LEU A 216 6.87 -9.04 5.40
N SER A 217 6.57 -9.18 6.70
CA SER A 217 5.20 -9.45 7.14
C SER A 217 4.25 -8.30 6.83
N GLY A 218 4.70 -7.05 6.97
CA GLY A 218 3.89 -5.87 6.62
C GLY A 218 3.50 -5.87 5.15
N TYR A 219 4.48 -6.02 4.25
CA TYR A 219 4.23 -6.11 2.81
C TYR A 219 3.28 -7.23 2.43
N LYS A 220 3.46 -8.45 2.98
CA LYS A 220 2.59 -9.59 2.69
C LYS A 220 1.14 -9.34 3.11
N ASN A 221 0.94 -8.74 4.29
CA ASN A 221 -0.40 -8.41 4.78
C ASN A 221 -1.05 -7.35 3.88
N SER A 222 -0.36 -6.22 3.64
CA SER A 222 -0.90 -5.16 2.78
C SER A 222 -1.21 -5.63 1.36
N ILE A 223 -0.43 -6.55 0.79
CA ILE A 223 -0.74 -7.16 -0.51
C ILE A 223 -2.08 -7.90 -0.46
N LYS A 224 -2.29 -8.74 0.57
CA LYS A 224 -3.51 -9.50 0.75
C LYS A 224 -4.72 -8.57 0.96
N ASP A 225 -4.56 -7.52 1.75
CA ASP A 225 -5.64 -6.58 2.06
C ASP A 225 -6.02 -5.76 0.82
N VAL A 226 -5.04 -5.30 0.04
CA VAL A 226 -5.27 -4.64 -1.25
C VAL A 226 -5.94 -5.57 -2.27
N GLU A 227 -5.53 -6.83 -2.38
CA GLU A 227 -6.19 -7.83 -3.23
C GLU A 227 -7.64 -8.05 -2.80
N SER A 228 -7.90 -8.16 -1.50
CA SER A 228 -9.26 -8.28 -0.96
C SER A 228 -10.12 -7.08 -1.30
N CYS A 229 -9.58 -5.85 -1.20
CA CYS A 229 -10.31 -4.64 -1.55
C CYS A 229 -10.59 -4.56 -3.06
N LEU A 230 -9.64 -4.93 -3.90
CA LEU A 230 -9.83 -4.97 -5.35
C LEU A 230 -10.96 -5.92 -5.73
N ASN A 231 -11.01 -7.12 -5.13
CA ASN A 231 -12.09 -8.07 -5.37
C ASN A 231 -13.45 -7.51 -4.91
N LYS A 232 -13.53 -6.89 -3.72
CA LYS A 232 -14.78 -6.26 -3.25
C LYS A 232 -15.25 -5.12 -4.14
N ILE A 233 -14.33 -4.31 -4.68
CA ILE A 233 -14.68 -3.26 -5.63
C ILE A 233 -15.21 -3.88 -6.93
N ASP A 234 -14.62 -4.97 -7.40
CA ASP A 234 -15.08 -5.66 -8.60
C ASP A 234 -16.45 -6.29 -8.44
N ASP A 235 -16.69 -6.98 -7.33
CA ASP A 235 -18.00 -7.55 -7.01
C ASP A 235 -19.06 -6.43 -6.99
N TYR A 236 -18.80 -5.34 -6.27
CA TYR A 236 -19.73 -4.21 -6.16
C TYR A 236 -20.00 -3.47 -7.48
N LEU A 237 -19.03 -3.43 -8.40
CA LEU A 237 -19.19 -2.78 -9.70
C LEU A 237 -19.89 -3.67 -10.74
N ASN A 238 -20.02 -4.96 -10.48
CA ASN A 238 -20.66 -5.93 -11.37
C ASN A 238 -22.09 -6.31 -10.93
N GLU A 239 -22.50 -5.92 -9.72
CA GLU A 239 -23.91 -5.94 -9.24
C GLU A 239 -24.76 -4.84 -9.88
#